data_AF-A0A0F5W2R4-F1
#
_entry.id   AF-A0A0F5W2R4-F1
#
_cell.length_a   1.000
_cell.length_b   1.000
_cell.length_c   1.000
_cell.angle_alpha   90.00
_cell.angle_beta   90.00
_cell.angle_gamma   90.00
#
_symmetry.space_group_name_H-M   'P 1'
#
loop_
_entity.id
_entity.type
_entity.pdbx_description
1 polymer ?
#
loop_
_entity_poly.entity_id
_entity_poly.type
_entity_poly.pdbx_seq_one_letter_code
_entity_poly.pdbx_strand_id
1 'polypeptide(L)'
;MQDRVLVVGIDGVRLDVLRRLPTPHLDALAADGFLTPIEVDADTPTMSGPCWATVVTGVSVAKHGVWSNNFTGHRLDVFPDFTTRLAEKDGSRTFVAAGWQPLMQVRGGGPLFRAPSRSVYIAPTEDTPPAWEECDEQIITAATHVLAEEDMRASFVYLGAPDETAHFLGCGEEYETSIRQADARLGRLLVAVRSRPSYADERWTVLVVTDHGHVDAGGHGRRTTEERTAWLVAAGPGIGASPPVVRHVDVAVQALVSAGRHPDRHWSMDGRPFAARPHAVLLDMDGTLVDTESLWLRTVRETAPDVDVTHVLGRSVADTAAHLRTRADADPRALAADLEARFLAAVQQEVTPLPGALDLLDLLAETGIPAALVSASSRPVVDAVLGVLGAHRFRTTVAEGETPRTKPASDPYRAAARALGVDPAACLAVEDSPTGVRAAEAAGCRVLAVPSYAPIDPAPRRTVLPDLKGIGPRELWTAGL
;
A
#
# COMPACT_ATOMS: atom_id res chain seq x y z
N MET A 1 4.66 -17.90 -1.55
CA MET A 1 5.89 -17.09 -1.44
C MET A 1 5.93 -16.48 -0.05
N GLN A 2 7.12 -16.36 0.54
CA GLN A 2 7.33 -15.82 1.88
C GLN A 2 7.70 -14.35 1.80
N ASP A 3 6.96 -13.48 2.49
CA ASP A 3 7.26 -12.06 2.47
C ASP A 3 8.47 -11.76 3.36
N ARG A 4 9.27 -10.77 2.97
CA ARG A 4 10.50 -10.35 3.64
C ARG A 4 10.63 -8.84 3.54
N VAL A 5 11.16 -8.19 4.57
CA VAL A 5 11.45 -6.76 4.52
C VAL A 5 12.87 -6.47 5.01
N LEU A 6 13.58 -5.63 4.25
CA LEU A 6 14.84 -5.03 4.65
C LEU A 6 14.65 -3.50 4.70
N VAL A 7 14.88 -2.92 5.87
CA VAL A 7 14.97 -1.47 6.05
C VAL A 7 16.43 -1.11 6.26
N VAL A 8 16.95 -0.18 5.46
CA VAL A 8 18.31 0.35 5.61
C VAL A 8 18.21 1.83 5.97
N GLY A 9 18.76 2.20 7.11
CA GLY A 9 18.89 3.59 7.52
C GLY A 9 20.25 4.14 7.12
N ILE A 10 20.28 5.23 6.36
CA ILE A 10 21.52 5.98 6.07
C ILE A 10 21.38 7.35 6.70
N ASP A 11 22.10 7.60 7.78
CA ASP A 11 21.93 8.78 8.65
C ASP A 11 22.37 10.08 7.96
N GLY A 12 21.62 11.16 8.17
CA GLY A 12 22.02 12.53 7.82
C GLY A 12 22.17 12.86 6.33
N VAL A 13 21.63 12.08 5.40
CA VAL A 13 21.89 12.29 3.96
C VAL A 13 20.97 13.34 3.35
N ARG A 14 21.52 14.52 3.05
CA ARG A 14 20.86 15.54 2.22
C ARG A 14 20.39 15.03 0.85
N LEU A 15 19.11 15.22 0.54
CA LEU A 15 18.51 14.81 -0.73
C LEU A 15 19.09 15.52 -1.97
N ASP A 16 19.43 16.80 -1.86
CA ASP A 16 20.02 17.57 -2.97
C ASP A 16 21.45 17.11 -3.30
N VAL A 17 22.17 16.60 -2.31
CA VAL A 17 23.49 15.98 -2.47
C VAL A 17 23.35 14.60 -3.09
N LEU A 18 22.44 13.77 -2.56
CA LEU A 18 22.18 12.44 -3.10
C LEU A 18 21.89 12.47 -4.61
N ARG A 19 21.01 13.38 -5.04
CA ARG A 19 20.56 13.50 -6.45
C ARG A 19 21.66 13.83 -7.46
N ARG A 20 22.80 14.39 -7.02
CA ARG A 20 23.92 14.74 -7.91
C ARG A 20 25.01 13.67 -7.93
N LEU A 21 24.99 12.72 -6.99
CA LEU A 21 26.03 11.71 -6.85
C LEU A 21 25.69 10.45 -7.64
N PRO A 22 26.70 9.73 -8.15
CA PRO A 22 26.49 8.39 -8.70
C PRO A 22 26.26 7.41 -7.55
N THR A 23 25.01 6.98 -7.38
CA THR A 23 24.59 5.99 -6.36
C THR A 23 23.87 4.82 -7.04
N PRO A 24 24.59 3.98 -7.81
CA PRO A 24 23.98 3.01 -8.72
C PRO A 24 23.04 2.00 -8.02
N HIS A 25 23.24 1.70 -6.74
CA HIS A 25 22.36 0.76 -6.03
C HIS A 25 21.05 1.40 -5.58
N LEU A 26 21.10 2.62 -5.04
CA LEU A 26 19.92 3.44 -4.76
C LEU A 26 19.17 3.78 -6.05
N ASP A 27 19.89 4.13 -7.12
CA ASP A 27 19.31 4.46 -8.43
C ASP A 27 18.56 3.25 -9.02
N ALA A 28 19.15 2.05 -8.92
CA ALA A 28 18.50 0.82 -9.38
C ALA A 28 17.25 0.49 -8.56
N LEU A 29 17.29 0.63 -7.23
CA LEU A 29 16.10 0.47 -6.39
C LEU A 29 15.03 1.51 -6.71
N ALA A 30 15.41 2.76 -6.92
CA ALA A 30 14.49 3.82 -7.27
C ALA A 30 13.88 3.63 -8.67
N ALA A 31 14.59 2.97 -9.60
CA ALA A 31 14.05 2.60 -10.90
C ALA A 31 13.05 1.43 -10.81
N ASP A 32 13.28 0.47 -9.90
CA ASP A 32 12.36 -0.64 -9.61
C ASP A 32 11.18 -0.23 -8.71
N GLY A 33 11.21 0.98 -8.17
CA GLY A 33 10.21 1.55 -7.27
C GLY A 33 10.25 3.07 -7.34
N PHE A 34 10.53 3.77 -6.25
CA PHE A 34 10.65 5.23 -6.30
C PHE A 34 11.67 5.80 -5.31
N LEU A 35 12.13 7.02 -5.58
CA LEU A 35 12.75 7.94 -4.63
C LEU A 35 11.80 9.12 -4.39
N THR A 36 11.48 9.42 -3.13
CA THR A 36 10.61 10.55 -2.76
C THR A 36 11.20 11.35 -1.60
N PRO A 37 11.07 12.69 -1.57
CA PRO A 37 11.38 13.47 -0.38
C PRO A 37 10.42 13.12 0.76
N ILE A 38 10.91 13.19 1.99
CA ILE A 38 10.11 13.21 3.20
C ILE A 38 10.38 14.52 3.93
N GLU A 39 9.34 15.28 4.24
CA GLU A 39 9.47 16.41 5.15
C GLU A 39 9.40 15.90 6.60
N VAL A 40 10.43 16.16 7.40
CA VAL A 40 10.40 15.89 8.85
C VAL A 40 9.24 16.68 9.46
N ASP A 41 8.40 16.07 10.30
CA ASP A 41 7.24 16.78 10.89
C ASP A 41 7.65 18.08 11.61
N ALA A 42 6.78 19.10 11.58
CA ALA A 42 7.07 20.44 12.11
C ALA A 42 7.43 20.47 13.60
N ASP A 43 6.87 19.53 14.37
CA ASP A 43 7.09 19.40 15.81
C ASP A 43 8.28 18.48 16.14
N THR A 44 8.77 17.71 15.15
CA THR A 44 9.90 16.80 15.34
C THR A 44 11.21 17.57 15.15
N PRO A 45 12.09 17.63 16.16
CA PRO A 45 13.43 18.15 15.97
C PRO A 45 14.16 17.31 14.93
N THR A 46 14.89 17.93 14.00
CA THR A 46 15.73 17.26 13.00
C THR A 46 16.99 16.69 13.64
N MET A 47 16.82 15.82 14.64
CA MET A 47 17.88 15.09 15.34
C MET A 47 17.64 13.60 15.16
N SER A 48 18.72 12.81 15.13
CA SER A 48 18.63 11.40 14.80
C SER A 48 17.74 10.61 15.76
N GLY A 49 17.78 10.88 17.07
CA GLY A 49 16.95 10.20 18.06
C GLY A 49 15.44 10.35 17.79
N PRO A 50 14.90 11.58 17.76
CA PRO A 50 13.50 11.82 17.39
C PRO A 50 13.11 11.28 16.02
N CYS A 51 13.93 11.50 14.99
CA CYS A 51 13.62 11.08 13.62
C CYS A 51 13.63 9.56 13.48
N TRP A 52 14.68 8.86 13.92
CA TRP A 52 14.74 7.40 13.91
C TRP A 52 13.62 6.78 14.74
N ALA A 53 13.31 7.33 15.91
CA ALA A 53 12.18 6.86 16.70
C ALA A 53 10.87 6.98 15.91
N THR A 54 10.65 8.09 15.20
CA THR A 54 9.48 8.25 14.33
C THR A 54 9.46 7.19 13.22
N VAL A 55 10.59 7.02 12.51
CA VAL A 55 10.76 6.09 11.38
C VAL A 55 10.45 4.65 11.78
N VAL A 56 10.99 4.17 12.90
CA VAL A 56 10.93 2.74 13.26
C VAL A 56 9.74 2.38 14.14
N THR A 57 9.13 3.35 14.82
CA THR A 57 7.93 3.11 15.65
C THR A 57 6.63 3.41 14.92
N GLY A 58 6.65 4.19 13.83
CA GLY A 58 5.47 4.54 13.06
C GLY A 58 4.49 5.47 13.79
N VAL A 59 4.95 6.11 14.86
CA VAL A 59 4.22 7.16 15.59
C VAL A 59 5.04 8.43 15.65
N SER A 60 4.38 9.56 15.84
CA SER A 60 4.99 10.89 15.96
C SER A 60 5.78 11.07 17.26
N VAL A 61 6.60 12.13 17.30
CA VAL A 61 7.35 12.55 18.50
C VAL A 61 6.46 12.79 19.71
N ALA A 62 5.24 13.31 19.49
CA ALA A 62 4.25 13.50 20.53
C ALA A 62 3.78 12.17 21.17
N LYS A 63 3.88 11.04 20.45
CA LYS A 63 3.54 9.69 20.93
C LYS A 63 4.76 8.96 21.50
N HIS A 64 5.85 8.77 20.74
CA HIS A 64 7.00 8.01 21.27
C HIS A 64 7.82 8.80 22.32
N GLY A 65 7.69 10.13 22.38
CA GLY A 65 8.29 10.95 23.44
C GLY A 65 9.81 11.08 23.39
N VAL A 66 10.44 10.75 22.27
CA VAL A 66 11.90 10.91 22.08
C VAL A 66 12.14 12.29 21.51
N TRP A 67 12.52 13.24 22.35
CA TRP A 67 12.72 14.65 21.96
C TRP A 67 14.18 15.03 21.71
N SER A 68 15.14 14.16 22.01
CA SER A 68 16.56 14.37 21.73
C SER A 68 17.35 13.05 21.69
N ASN A 69 18.63 13.11 21.33
CA ASN A 69 19.56 11.98 21.27
C ASN A 69 19.89 11.33 22.63
N ASN A 70 19.38 11.88 23.75
CA ASN A 70 19.52 11.26 25.07
C ASN A 70 18.38 10.31 25.45
N PHE A 71 17.34 10.22 24.62
CA PHE A 71 16.17 9.34 24.78
C PHE A 71 15.45 9.44 26.14
N THR A 72 15.71 10.46 26.95
CA THR A 72 15.15 10.54 28.32
C THR A 72 13.65 10.79 28.29
N GLY A 73 12.88 10.04 29.08
CA GLY A 73 11.42 10.20 29.20
C GLY A 73 10.62 9.64 28.02
N HIS A 74 11.23 8.82 27.17
CA HIS A 74 10.59 8.16 26.05
C HIS A 74 9.48 7.17 26.47
N ARG A 75 8.63 6.78 25.52
CA ARG A 75 7.55 5.79 25.68
C ARG A 75 7.69 4.63 24.68
N LEU A 76 8.91 4.16 24.47
CA LEU A 76 9.20 3.08 23.50
C LEU A 76 8.80 1.69 24.02
N ASP A 77 8.45 1.58 25.29
CA ASP A 77 7.75 0.42 25.85
C ASP A 77 6.29 0.34 25.40
N VAL A 78 5.63 1.50 25.29
CA VAL A 78 4.26 1.62 24.78
C VAL A 78 4.24 1.59 23.24
N PHE A 79 5.23 2.23 22.62
CA PHE A 79 5.38 2.30 21.16
C PHE A 79 6.72 1.69 20.72
N PRO A 80 6.86 0.35 20.79
CA PRO A 80 8.10 -0.34 20.39
C PRO A 80 8.39 -0.18 18.89
N ASP A 81 9.62 -0.41 18.46
CA ASP A 81 9.97 -0.44 17.04
C ASP A 81 9.29 -1.62 16.30
N PHE A 82 9.24 -1.56 14.96
CA PHE A 82 8.59 -2.59 14.14
C PHE A 82 9.21 -3.99 14.28
N THR A 83 10.51 -4.12 14.53
CA THR A 83 11.19 -5.42 14.67
C THR A 83 10.85 -6.08 16.00
N THR A 84 10.79 -5.30 17.08
CA THR A 84 10.33 -5.76 18.40
C THR A 84 8.86 -6.17 18.33
N ARG A 85 8.00 -5.39 17.66
CA ARG A 85 6.57 -5.73 17.50
C ARG A 85 6.37 -7.08 16.81
N LEU A 86 7.06 -7.32 15.70
CA LEU A 86 6.97 -8.57 14.95
C LEU A 86 7.50 -9.76 15.77
N ALA A 87 8.59 -9.57 16.51
CA ALA A 87 9.14 -10.61 17.37
C ALA A 87 8.19 -10.97 18.53
N GLU A 88 7.70 -9.97 19.28
CA GLU A 88 6.89 -10.20 20.47
C GLU A 88 5.46 -10.66 20.15
N LYS A 89 4.83 -10.08 19.12
CA LYS A 89 3.41 -10.35 18.84
C LYS A 89 3.20 -11.50 17.85
N ASP A 90 4.10 -11.68 16.89
CA ASP A 90 3.94 -12.69 15.84
C ASP A 90 4.94 -13.84 15.96
N GLY A 91 5.87 -13.79 16.91
CA GLY A 91 6.95 -14.77 17.02
C GLY A 91 7.88 -14.77 15.81
N SER A 92 7.88 -13.68 15.02
CA SER A 92 8.68 -13.58 13.81
C SER A 92 10.16 -13.41 14.15
N ARG A 93 11.03 -14.06 13.38
CA ARG A 93 12.47 -13.82 13.47
C ARG A 93 12.79 -12.47 12.84
N THR A 94 13.33 -11.55 13.63
CA THR A 94 13.75 -10.20 13.21
C THR A 94 15.20 -9.93 13.52
N PHE A 95 15.83 -9.08 12.71
CA PHE A 95 17.25 -8.75 12.80
C PHE A 95 17.49 -7.25 12.84
N VAL A 96 18.41 -6.78 13.68
CA VAL A 96 18.87 -5.39 13.71
C VAL A 96 20.40 -5.34 13.79
N ALA A 97 21.02 -4.52 12.94
CA ALA A 97 22.46 -4.21 13.04
C ALA A 97 22.69 -2.70 13.03
N ALA A 98 23.41 -2.18 14.03
CA ALA A 98 23.72 -0.76 14.12
C ALA A 98 24.95 -0.48 15.00
N GLY A 99 25.64 0.64 14.74
CA GLY A 99 26.77 1.10 15.55
C GLY A 99 26.48 2.25 16.50
N TRP A 100 25.41 3.01 16.27
CA TRP A 100 25.05 4.11 17.15
C TRP A 100 24.41 3.61 18.46
N GLN A 101 25.04 3.96 19.59
CA GLN A 101 24.76 3.37 20.90
C GLN A 101 23.27 3.47 21.34
N PRO A 102 22.56 4.61 21.21
CA PRO A 102 21.15 4.71 21.64
C PRO A 102 20.19 3.79 20.87
N LEU A 103 20.55 3.34 19.66
CA LEU A 103 19.72 2.39 18.92
C LEU A 103 19.68 1.01 19.58
N MET A 104 20.80 0.59 20.19
CA MET A 104 21.04 -0.81 20.56
C MET A 104 21.26 -1.03 22.07
N GLN A 105 21.59 0.02 22.83
CA GLN A 105 21.93 -0.10 24.25
C GLN A 105 21.06 0.79 25.15
N VAL A 106 20.85 0.32 26.38
CA VAL A 106 20.19 1.10 27.46
C VAL A 106 21.04 2.30 27.87
N ARG A 107 22.36 2.15 27.78
CA ARG A 107 23.30 3.24 28.07
C ARG A 107 23.06 4.37 27.07
N GLY A 108 22.80 5.58 27.56
CA GLY A 108 22.42 6.73 26.71
C GLY A 108 20.91 6.92 26.54
N GLY A 109 20.09 6.18 27.28
CA GLY A 109 18.63 6.37 27.37
C GLY A 109 17.81 5.49 26.42
N GLY A 110 18.44 4.70 25.56
CA GLY A 110 17.79 3.71 24.70
C GLY A 110 17.43 2.40 25.44
N PRO A 111 17.43 1.24 24.78
CA PRO A 111 17.62 1.05 23.33
C PRO A 111 16.36 1.45 22.56
N LEU A 112 16.54 2.00 21.35
CA LEU A 112 15.43 2.17 20.42
C LEU A 112 14.88 0.81 19.96
N PHE A 113 15.76 -0.10 19.55
CA PHE A 113 15.43 -1.47 19.18
C PHE A 113 15.50 -2.37 20.41
N ARG A 114 14.34 -2.59 21.06
CA ARG A 114 14.30 -3.19 22.40
C ARG A 114 14.54 -4.69 22.43
N ALA A 115 13.87 -5.44 21.56
CA ALA A 115 13.90 -6.89 21.57
C ALA A 115 13.75 -7.49 20.16
N PRO A 116 14.64 -7.16 19.20
CA PRO A 116 14.73 -7.95 17.98
C PRO A 116 15.19 -9.37 18.31
N SER A 117 14.80 -10.36 17.50
CA SER A 117 15.18 -11.76 17.76
C SER A 117 16.68 -12.02 17.60
N ARG A 118 17.36 -11.19 16.79
CA ARG A 118 18.80 -11.21 16.53
C ARG A 118 19.29 -9.76 16.45
N SER A 119 20.39 -9.45 17.13
CA SER A 119 21.04 -8.14 17.03
C SER A 119 22.54 -8.23 16.86
N VAL A 120 23.10 -7.25 16.16
CA VAL A 120 24.53 -6.99 16.07
C VAL A 120 24.77 -5.53 16.43
N TYR A 121 25.64 -5.30 17.41
CA TYR A 121 26.08 -3.96 17.79
C TYR A 121 27.59 -3.89 17.68
N ILE A 122 28.08 -2.94 16.90
CA ILE A 122 29.51 -2.69 16.69
C ILE A 122 29.70 -1.19 16.79
N ALA A 123 30.31 -0.70 17.87
CA ALA A 123 30.56 0.72 18.04
C ALA A 123 31.80 1.16 17.23
N PRO A 124 31.85 2.42 16.76
CA PRO A 124 33.11 2.98 16.29
C PRO A 124 34.14 3.00 17.43
N THR A 125 35.41 2.80 17.11
CA THR A 125 36.50 2.75 18.10
C THR A 125 36.80 4.11 18.72
N GLU A 126 36.51 5.17 17.97
CA GLU A 126 36.66 6.57 18.33
C GLU A 126 35.64 7.40 17.55
N ASP A 127 35.40 8.63 18.00
CA ASP A 127 34.46 9.53 17.36
C ASP A 127 35.16 10.31 16.24
N THR A 128 35.41 9.62 15.11
CA THR A 128 36.06 10.19 13.92
C THR A 128 35.44 9.62 12.65
N PRO A 129 35.45 10.35 11.52
CA PRO A 129 34.89 9.84 10.27
C PRO A 129 35.48 8.48 9.83
N PRO A 130 36.81 8.25 9.86
CA PRO A 130 37.37 6.93 9.50
C PRO A 130 36.91 5.78 10.40
N ALA A 131 36.73 6.03 11.70
CA ALA A 131 36.27 5.00 12.63
C ALA A 131 34.79 4.65 12.41
N TRP A 132 33.97 5.63 12.01
CA TRP A 132 32.60 5.39 11.60
C TRP A 132 32.50 4.63 10.27
N GLU A 133 33.37 4.92 9.30
CA GLU A 133 33.47 4.13 8.05
C GLU A 133 33.83 2.66 8.32
N GLU A 134 34.77 2.40 9.22
CA GLU A 134 35.15 1.05 9.64
C GLU A 134 34.02 0.35 10.42
N CYS A 135 33.33 1.09 11.29
CA CYS A 135 32.14 0.61 11.99
C CYS A 135 31.06 0.14 11.01
N ASP A 136 30.69 0.98 10.05
CA ASP A 136 29.72 0.66 9.00
C ASP A 136 30.16 -0.56 8.17
N GLU A 137 31.46 -0.70 7.87
CA GLU A 137 32.01 -1.86 7.16
C GLU A 137 31.82 -3.18 7.95
N GLN A 138 32.09 -3.16 9.25
CA GLN A 138 31.92 -4.33 10.11
C GLN A 138 30.44 -4.69 10.30
N ILE A 139 29.57 -3.68 10.42
CA ILE A 139 28.11 -3.87 10.46
C ILE A 139 27.62 -4.56 9.19
N ILE A 140 28.08 -4.13 8.01
CA ILE A 140 27.69 -4.71 6.72
C ILE A 140 28.22 -6.13 6.55
N THR A 141 29.44 -6.41 6.98
CA THR A 141 30.00 -7.76 6.99
C THR A 141 29.13 -8.71 7.82
N ALA A 142 28.71 -8.31 9.02
CA ALA A 142 27.85 -9.13 9.85
C ALA A 142 26.42 -9.25 9.27
N ALA A 143 25.86 -8.15 8.76
CA ALA A 143 24.51 -8.12 8.22
C ALA A 143 24.37 -8.96 6.95
N THR A 144 25.35 -8.94 6.04
CA THR A 144 25.33 -9.76 4.83
C THR A 144 25.30 -11.26 5.13
N HIS A 145 26.06 -11.72 6.13
CA HIS A 145 26.03 -13.12 6.57
C HIS A 145 24.63 -13.52 7.10
N VAL A 146 24.05 -12.73 8.00
CA VAL A 146 22.71 -12.99 8.54
C VAL A 146 21.64 -12.97 7.44
N LEU A 147 21.68 -11.98 6.53
CA LEU A 147 20.71 -11.87 5.44
C LEU A 147 20.85 -13.00 4.41
N ALA A 148 22.04 -13.54 4.18
CA ALA A 148 22.24 -14.64 3.23
C ALA A 148 21.85 -16.01 3.80
N GLU A 149 22.06 -16.22 5.12
CA GLU A 149 22.00 -17.57 5.71
C GLU A 149 20.82 -17.78 6.66
N GLU A 150 20.32 -16.72 7.30
CA GLU A 150 19.28 -16.85 8.31
C GLU A 150 17.89 -16.48 7.77
N ASP A 151 16.88 -17.19 8.25
CA ASP A 151 15.47 -16.91 7.98
C ASP A 151 14.99 -15.72 8.83
N MET A 152 15.18 -14.50 8.32
CA MET A 152 14.72 -13.25 8.94
C MET A 152 13.49 -12.70 8.23
N ARG A 153 12.39 -12.51 8.94
CA ARG A 153 11.14 -11.93 8.41
C ARG A 153 11.28 -10.45 8.11
N ALA A 154 11.97 -9.74 8.99
CA ALA A 154 12.19 -8.30 8.92
C ALA A 154 13.57 -7.95 9.47
N SER A 155 14.28 -7.08 8.76
CA SER A 155 15.63 -6.64 9.12
C SER A 155 15.75 -5.12 9.10
N PHE A 156 16.51 -4.56 10.04
CA PHE A 156 16.96 -3.16 10.01
C PHE A 156 18.50 -3.09 10.04
N VAL A 157 19.10 -2.35 9.13
CA VAL A 157 20.55 -2.11 9.10
C VAL A 157 20.83 -0.61 9.07
N TYR A 158 21.65 -0.13 9.99
CA TYR A 158 22.00 1.28 10.13
C TYR A 158 23.41 1.56 9.62
N LEU A 159 23.55 2.66 8.87
CA LEU A 159 24.80 3.24 8.40
C LEU A 159 24.90 4.68 8.90
N GLY A 160 25.89 4.95 9.76
CA GLY A 160 26.05 6.25 10.42
C GLY A 160 27.17 7.12 9.86
N ALA A 161 28.06 6.57 9.03
CA ALA A 161 29.26 7.30 8.59
C ALA A 161 28.98 8.61 7.83
N PRO A 162 27.94 8.74 6.99
CA PRO A 162 27.67 10.01 6.30
C PRO A 162 27.35 11.16 7.24
N ASP A 163 26.43 10.99 8.21
CA ASP A 163 26.06 12.02 9.20
C ASP A 163 27.30 12.48 9.99
N GLU A 164 28.07 11.52 10.50
CA GLU A 164 29.25 11.78 11.31
C GLU A 164 30.33 12.49 10.49
N THR A 165 30.56 12.06 9.24
CA THR A 165 31.46 12.77 8.32
C THR A 165 31.04 14.22 8.12
N ALA A 166 29.74 14.49 7.94
CA ALA A 166 29.23 15.84 7.81
C ALA A 166 29.37 16.65 9.11
N HIS A 167 29.18 16.08 10.30
CA HIS A 167 29.44 16.80 11.56
C HIS A 167 30.88 17.27 11.70
N PHE A 168 31.84 16.43 11.33
CA PHE A 168 33.27 16.77 11.45
C PHE A 168 33.79 17.68 10.34
N LEU A 169 33.34 17.48 9.10
CA LEU A 169 33.97 18.05 7.90
C LEU A 169 33.03 18.90 7.04
N GLY A 170 31.74 18.94 7.37
CA GLY A 170 30.70 19.59 6.57
C GLY A 170 30.27 18.76 5.35
N CYS A 171 29.32 19.28 4.57
CA CYS A 171 28.74 18.59 3.41
C CYS A 171 29.61 18.73 2.13
N GLY A 172 30.93 18.50 2.27
CA GLY A 172 31.94 18.59 1.21
C GLY A 172 32.26 17.25 0.52
N GLU A 173 33.46 17.15 -0.06
CA GLU A 173 33.89 15.99 -0.87
C GLU A 173 33.99 14.68 -0.06
N GLU A 174 34.41 14.77 1.20
CA GLU A 174 34.50 13.63 2.11
C GLU A 174 33.11 13.07 2.44
N TYR A 175 32.14 13.95 2.67
CA TYR A 175 30.74 13.58 2.88
C TYR A 175 30.12 12.95 1.62
N GLU A 176 30.36 13.52 0.44
CA GLU A 176 29.96 12.92 -0.85
C GLU A 176 30.59 11.53 -1.07
N THR A 177 31.83 11.34 -0.61
CA THR A 177 32.52 10.06 -0.66
C THR A 177 31.89 9.04 0.29
N SER A 178 31.57 9.46 1.51
CA SER A 178 30.87 8.63 2.50
C SER A 178 29.49 8.16 2.00
N ILE A 179 28.72 9.05 1.34
CA ILE A 179 27.43 8.67 0.71
C ILE A 179 27.64 7.57 -0.36
N ARG A 180 28.65 7.70 -1.22
CA ARG A 180 28.96 6.68 -2.25
C ARG A 180 29.40 5.36 -1.62
N GLN A 181 30.12 5.40 -0.49
CA GLN A 181 30.48 4.20 0.27
C GLN A 181 29.26 3.54 0.91
N ALA A 182 28.31 4.32 1.43
CA ALA A 182 27.03 3.82 1.93
C ALA A 182 26.19 3.14 0.83
N ASP A 183 26.16 3.70 -0.39
CA ASP A 183 25.52 3.05 -1.55
C ASP A 183 26.19 1.72 -1.93
N ALA A 184 27.53 1.67 -1.95
CA ALA A 184 28.26 0.42 -2.20
C ALA A 184 28.01 -0.65 -1.11
N ARG A 185 27.86 -0.23 0.15
CA ARG A 185 27.44 -1.09 1.28
C ARG A 185 26.03 -1.63 1.08
N LEU A 186 25.07 -0.79 0.69
CA LEU A 186 23.72 -1.21 0.32
C LEU A 186 23.75 -2.27 -0.80
N GLY A 187 24.57 -2.06 -1.84
CA GLY A 187 24.75 -3.03 -2.92
C GLY A 187 25.11 -4.44 -2.42
N ARG A 188 25.99 -4.54 -1.42
CA ARG A 188 26.37 -5.83 -0.82
C ARG A 188 25.23 -6.49 -0.03
N LEU A 189 24.42 -5.72 0.68
CA LEU A 189 23.21 -6.24 1.33
C LEU A 189 22.23 -6.81 0.31
N LEU A 190 22.01 -6.10 -0.81
CA LEU A 190 21.12 -6.54 -1.88
C LEU A 190 21.63 -7.83 -2.55
N VAL A 191 22.94 -7.94 -2.75
CA VAL A 191 23.57 -9.18 -3.26
C VAL A 191 23.36 -10.34 -2.28
N ALA A 192 23.56 -10.12 -0.98
CA ALA A 192 23.34 -11.14 0.05
C ALA A 192 21.88 -11.62 0.11
N VAL A 193 20.91 -10.72 -0.06
CA VAL A 193 19.49 -11.07 -0.18
C VAL A 193 19.25 -11.94 -1.42
N ARG A 194 19.80 -11.54 -2.58
CA ARG A 194 19.60 -12.26 -3.86
C ARG A 194 20.34 -13.60 -3.93
N SER A 195 21.38 -13.81 -3.11
CA SER A 195 22.15 -15.06 -3.08
C SER A 195 21.52 -16.16 -2.22
N ARG A 196 20.44 -15.86 -1.48
CA ARG A 196 19.73 -16.83 -0.65
C ARG A 196 19.22 -18.00 -1.49
N PRO A 197 19.38 -19.26 -1.03
CA PRO A 197 18.83 -20.42 -1.74
C PRO A 197 17.30 -20.36 -1.92
N SER A 198 16.60 -19.72 -1.00
CA SER A 198 15.14 -19.55 -1.00
C SER A 198 14.66 -18.30 -1.75
N TYR A 199 15.55 -17.49 -2.35
CA TYR A 199 15.20 -16.18 -2.92
C TYR A 199 14.05 -16.25 -3.94
N ALA A 200 14.00 -17.29 -4.77
CA ALA A 200 12.95 -17.48 -5.79
C ALA A 200 11.54 -17.67 -5.19
N ASP A 201 11.45 -18.14 -3.94
CA ASP A 201 10.19 -18.35 -3.22
C ASP A 201 9.87 -17.20 -2.26
N GLU A 202 10.70 -16.15 -2.23
CA GLU A 202 10.60 -15.01 -1.33
C GLU A 202 10.14 -13.75 -2.08
N ARG A 203 9.45 -12.86 -1.35
CA ARG A 203 9.01 -11.55 -1.82
C ARG A 203 9.64 -10.48 -0.94
N TRP A 204 10.68 -9.82 -1.44
CA TRP A 204 11.42 -8.81 -0.70
C TRP A 204 10.90 -7.39 -0.97
N THR A 205 10.54 -6.69 0.11
CA THR A 205 10.43 -5.23 0.13
C THR A 205 11.73 -4.65 0.69
N VAL A 206 12.30 -3.66 0.00
CA VAL A 206 13.47 -2.91 0.46
C VAL A 206 13.08 -1.45 0.63
N LEU A 207 13.32 -0.90 1.82
CA LEU A 207 13.13 0.51 2.16
C LEU A 207 14.49 1.08 2.56
N VAL A 208 14.97 2.11 1.89
CA VAL A 208 16.19 2.85 2.27
C VAL A 208 15.80 4.28 2.61
N VAL A 209 16.07 4.69 3.84
CA VAL A 209 15.56 5.93 4.40
C VAL A 209 16.69 6.71 5.07
N THR A 210 16.65 8.03 4.94
CA THR A 210 17.39 8.93 5.82
C THR A 210 16.41 9.61 6.77
N ASP A 211 16.91 10.08 7.90
CA ASP A 211 16.14 10.61 9.01
C ASP A 211 16.16 12.15 9.06
N HIS A 212 17.19 12.80 8.51
CA HIS A 212 17.24 14.24 8.29
C HIS A 212 18.33 14.61 7.27
N GLY A 213 18.46 15.91 6.96
CA GLY A 213 19.60 16.45 6.24
C GLY A 213 20.54 17.25 7.16
N HIS A 214 21.31 18.15 6.55
CA HIS A 214 22.33 18.99 7.21
C HIS A 214 22.35 20.41 6.64
N VAL A 215 22.92 21.34 7.41
CA VAL A 215 23.45 22.60 6.84
C VAL A 215 24.84 22.39 6.25
N ASP A 216 25.27 23.26 5.32
CA ASP A 216 26.55 23.09 4.58
C ASP A 216 27.78 22.87 5.47
N ALA A 217 27.86 23.56 6.61
CA ALA A 217 29.01 23.50 7.51
C ALA A 217 29.06 22.22 8.37
N GLY A 218 28.08 21.32 8.25
CA GLY A 218 27.87 20.24 9.20
C GLY A 218 26.92 20.65 10.32
N GLY A 219 26.21 19.65 10.86
CA GLY A 219 25.19 19.84 11.90
C GLY A 219 23.75 19.91 11.40
N HIS A 220 22.84 19.62 12.32
CA HIS A 220 21.39 19.54 12.12
C HIS A 220 20.67 19.88 13.46
N GLY A 221 19.35 19.70 13.53
CA GLY A 221 18.54 19.92 14.73
C GLY A 221 17.74 21.23 14.74
N ARG A 222 17.87 22.07 13.71
CA ARG A 222 17.07 23.28 13.54
C ARG A 222 15.90 23.03 12.57
N ARG A 223 15.49 24.06 11.83
CA ARG A 223 14.28 24.05 11.00
C ARG A 223 14.55 24.54 9.57
N THR A 224 15.79 24.50 9.10
CA THR A 224 16.04 24.85 7.70
C THR A 224 15.44 23.80 6.77
N THR A 225 15.21 24.18 5.52
CA THR A 225 14.67 23.27 4.51
C THR A 225 15.59 22.07 4.31
N GLU A 226 16.90 22.28 4.31
CA GLU A 226 17.92 21.25 4.10
C GLU A 226 17.90 20.21 5.23
N GLU A 227 17.84 20.66 6.48
CA GLU A 227 17.74 19.76 7.65
C GLU A 227 16.42 18.98 7.66
N ARG A 228 15.32 19.61 7.22
CA ARG A 228 13.97 19.02 7.24
C ARG A 228 13.66 18.14 6.03
N THR A 229 14.50 18.16 5.00
CA THR A 229 14.30 17.37 3.77
C THR A 229 15.04 16.04 3.89
N ALA A 230 14.36 15.07 4.49
CA ALA A 230 14.73 13.66 4.43
C ALA A 230 14.24 13.02 3.12
N TRP A 231 14.40 11.70 2.98
CA TRP A 231 13.98 10.96 1.79
C TRP A 231 13.80 9.47 2.06
N LEU A 232 13.07 8.82 1.15
CA LEU A 232 12.88 7.38 1.10
C LEU A 232 13.05 6.88 -0.34
N VAL A 233 13.88 5.85 -0.49
CA VAL A 233 13.83 4.92 -1.63
C VAL A 233 13.05 3.68 -1.21
N ALA A 234 12.09 3.26 -2.02
CA ALA A 234 11.30 2.07 -1.75
C ALA A 234 11.15 1.23 -3.01
N ALA A 235 11.33 -0.09 -2.89
CA ALA A 235 11.12 -1.05 -3.98
C ALA A 235 10.61 -2.39 -3.46
N GLY A 236 9.87 -3.11 -4.29
CA GLY A 236 9.36 -4.45 -3.99
C GLY A 236 7.88 -4.64 -4.33
N PRO A 237 7.26 -5.74 -3.88
CA PRO A 237 5.89 -6.08 -4.22
C PRO A 237 4.91 -4.96 -3.85
N GLY A 238 4.12 -4.50 -4.83
CA GLY A 238 3.11 -3.46 -4.63
C GLY A 238 3.64 -2.03 -4.59
N ILE A 239 4.96 -1.83 -4.65
CA ILE A 239 5.59 -0.51 -4.80
C ILE A 239 5.77 -0.23 -6.29
N GLY A 240 5.06 0.78 -6.81
CA GLY A 240 5.18 1.18 -8.22
C GLY A 240 6.08 2.41 -8.42
N ALA A 241 6.33 2.77 -9.68
CA ALA A 241 7.24 3.85 -10.06
C ALA A 241 6.83 5.26 -9.64
N SER A 242 5.53 5.48 -9.38
CA SER A 242 5.00 6.79 -9.00
C SER A 242 5.09 7.01 -7.48
N PRO A 243 5.93 7.95 -7.01
CA PRO A 243 6.10 8.18 -5.58
C PRO A 243 4.82 8.79 -4.96
N PRO A 244 4.27 8.19 -3.88
CA PRO A 244 3.26 8.85 -3.07
C PRO A 244 3.90 9.92 -2.16
N VAL A 245 3.04 10.72 -1.52
CA VAL A 245 3.47 11.56 -0.38
C VAL A 245 3.65 10.65 0.83
N VAL A 246 4.89 10.58 1.34
CA VAL A 246 5.30 9.71 2.46
C VAL A 246 5.78 10.55 3.63
N ARG A 247 5.50 10.10 4.85
CA ARG A 247 6.05 10.65 6.11
C ARG A 247 6.92 9.61 6.80
N HIS A 248 7.78 10.02 7.73
CA HIS A 248 8.57 9.06 8.53
C HIS A 248 7.72 8.02 9.25
N VAL A 249 6.58 8.42 9.80
CA VAL A 249 5.66 7.49 10.48
C VAL A 249 5.15 6.37 9.57
N ASP A 250 5.15 6.57 8.26
CA ASP A 250 4.64 5.59 7.30
C ASP A 250 5.67 4.45 7.05
N VAL A 251 6.96 4.65 7.34
CA VAL A 251 8.04 3.66 7.07
C VAL A 251 7.86 2.38 7.88
N ALA A 252 7.75 2.47 9.21
CA ALA A 252 7.49 1.30 10.05
C ALA A 252 6.16 0.61 9.71
N VAL A 253 5.14 1.38 9.36
CA VAL A 253 3.84 0.83 8.99
C VAL A 253 3.93 0.04 7.68
N GLN A 254 4.63 0.58 6.68
CA GLN A 254 4.90 -0.17 5.45
C GLN A 254 5.75 -1.41 5.71
N ALA A 255 6.78 -1.31 6.56
CA ALA A 255 7.61 -2.45 6.92
C ALA A 255 6.78 -3.56 7.58
N LEU A 256 5.83 -3.22 8.46
CA LEU A 256 4.90 -4.18 9.06
C LEU A 256 3.96 -4.83 8.03
N VAL A 257 3.41 -4.05 7.10
CA VAL A 257 2.52 -4.57 6.05
C VAL A 257 3.28 -5.50 5.09
N SER A 258 4.47 -5.11 4.64
CA SER A 258 5.38 -6.00 3.91
C SER A 258 5.82 -7.19 4.78
N ALA A 259 5.84 -7.03 6.10
CA ALA A 259 5.99 -8.10 7.07
C ALA A 259 4.70 -8.94 7.30
N GLY A 260 3.66 -8.79 6.47
CA GLY A 260 2.40 -9.54 6.52
C GLY A 260 1.49 -9.14 7.68
N ARG A 261 1.81 -8.05 8.40
CA ARG A 261 1.01 -7.51 9.48
C ARG A 261 0.25 -6.28 9.03
N HIS A 262 -1.06 -6.42 8.92
CA HIS A 262 -1.95 -5.37 8.45
C HIS A 262 -2.57 -4.57 9.60
N PRO A 263 -2.93 -3.28 9.37
CA PRO A 263 -3.70 -2.50 10.34
C PRO A 263 -4.99 -3.20 10.78
N ASP A 264 -5.24 -3.20 12.09
CA ASP A 264 -6.45 -3.73 12.71
C ASP A 264 -7.14 -2.66 13.59
N ARG A 265 -8.26 -3.01 14.23
CA ARG A 265 -9.05 -2.06 15.06
C ARG A 265 -8.31 -1.52 16.29
N HIS A 266 -7.19 -2.12 16.68
CA HIS A 266 -6.32 -1.69 17.78
C HIS A 266 -5.02 -1.05 17.26
N TRP A 267 -4.95 -0.73 15.96
CA TRP A 267 -3.80 -0.04 15.36
C TRP A 267 -3.65 1.37 15.93
N SER A 268 -2.57 1.59 16.67
CA SER A 268 -2.31 2.86 17.38
C SER A 268 -1.24 3.72 16.72
N MET A 269 -0.73 3.31 15.55
CA MET A 269 0.29 4.03 14.80
C MET A 269 -0.30 5.23 14.03
N ASP A 270 0.52 6.26 13.84
CA ASP A 270 0.14 7.48 13.09
C ASP A 270 0.38 7.32 11.59
N GLY A 271 1.24 6.38 11.23
CA GLY A 271 1.56 6.06 9.85
C GLY A 271 0.47 5.27 9.14
N ARG A 272 0.54 5.32 7.81
CA ARG A 272 -0.24 4.50 6.88
C ARG A 272 0.71 3.77 5.91
N PRO A 273 0.38 2.56 5.46
CA PRO A 273 1.16 1.93 4.42
C PRO A 273 0.96 2.68 3.10
N PHE A 274 1.97 2.67 2.25
CA PHE A 274 1.98 3.38 0.97
C PHE A 274 2.09 2.45 -0.25
N ALA A 275 2.17 1.13 -0.02
CA ALA A 275 2.31 0.13 -1.08
C ALA A 275 1.42 -1.11 -0.90
N ALA A 276 0.32 -1.00 -0.15
CA ALA A 276 -0.61 -2.11 0.00
C ALA A 276 -1.52 -2.21 -1.22
N ARG A 277 -1.06 -2.98 -2.18
CA ARG A 277 -1.81 -3.30 -3.38
C ARG A 277 -2.92 -4.31 -3.06
N PRO A 278 -4.16 -4.10 -3.52
CA PRO A 278 -5.19 -5.12 -3.36
C PRO A 278 -4.74 -6.40 -4.08
N HIS A 279 -4.97 -7.55 -3.46
CA HIS A 279 -4.63 -8.85 -4.06
C HIS A 279 -5.51 -9.17 -5.27
N ALA A 280 -6.70 -8.59 -5.33
CA ALA A 280 -7.59 -8.62 -6.47
C ALA A 280 -8.52 -7.39 -6.45
N VAL A 281 -9.03 -7.03 -7.62
CA VAL A 281 -10.11 -6.03 -7.74
C VAL A 281 -11.37 -6.71 -8.27
N LEU A 282 -12.47 -6.54 -7.54
CA LEU A 282 -13.77 -7.16 -7.84
C LEU A 282 -14.72 -6.05 -8.32
N LEU A 283 -14.96 -5.97 -9.62
CA LEU A 283 -15.63 -4.85 -10.25
C LEU A 283 -17.10 -5.19 -10.45
N ASP A 284 -17.98 -4.33 -9.95
CA ASP A 284 -19.33 -4.29 -10.48
C ASP A 284 -19.32 -3.87 -11.97
N MET A 285 -20.39 -4.23 -12.69
CA MET A 285 -20.52 -3.95 -14.11
C MET A 285 -21.45 -2.76 -14.39
N ASP A 286 -22.65 -2.80 -13.83
CA ASP A 286 -23.79 -1.99 -14.24
C ASP A 286 -23.75 -0.63 -13.55
N GLY A 287 -23.57 0.47 -14.29
CA GLY A 287 -23.40 1.81 -13.67
C GLY A 287 -21.99 2.04 -13.09
N THR A 288 -21.15 1.00 -13.05
CA THR A 288 -19.74 1.08 -12.64
C THR A 288 -18.79 1.10 -13.85
N LEU A 289 -18.82 0.05 -14.69
CA LEU A 289 -17.90 -0.08 -15.85
C LEU A 289 -18.56 0.33 -17.17
N VAL A 290 -19.86 0.12 -17.29
CA VAL A 290 -20.65 0.41 -18.49
C VAL A 290 -21.95 1.11 -18.14
N ASP A 291 -22.42 1.96 -19.05
CA ASP A 291 -23.73 2.60 -18.91
C ASP A 291 -24.85 1.66 -19.37
N THR A 292 -25.16 0.67 -18.53
CA THR A 292 -26.31 -0.22 -18.73
C THR A 292 -27.56 0.27 -18.00
N GLU A 293 -27.42 1.10 -16.95
CA GLU A 293 -28.57 1.63 -16.23
C GLU A 293 -29.40 2.60 -17.09
N SER A 294 -28.79 3.43 -17.94
CA SER A 294 -29.55 4.26 -18.88
C SER A 294 -30.35 3.42 -19.89
N LEU A 295 -29.79 2.29 -20.33
CA LEU A 295 -30.48 1.34 -21.22
C LEU A 295 -31.63 0.65 -20.50
N TRP A 296 -31.40 0.18 -19.27
CA TRP A 296 -32.41 -0.45 -18.44
C TRP A 296 -33.60 0.48 -18.17
N LEU A 297 -33.33 1.72 -17.75
CA LEU A 297 -34.37 2.72 -17.51
C LEU A 297 -35.19 3.03 -18.77
N ARG A 298 -34.55 3.04 -19.94
CA ARG A 298 -35.24 3.23 -21.22
C ARG A 298 -36.18 2.06 -21.51
N THR A 299 -35.68 0.81 -21.41
CA THR A 299 -36.48 -0.41 -21.62
C THR A 299 -37.67 -0.47 -20.66
N VAL A 300 -37.46 -0.12 -19.39
CA VAL A 300 -38.53 -0.09 -18.38
C VAL A 300 -39.56 0.99 -18.68
N ARG A 301 -39.16 2.21 -19.08
CA ARG A 301 -40.10 3.29 -19.46
C ARG A 301 -40.89 2.98 -20.72
N GLU A 302 -40.28 2.31 -21.70
CA GLU A 302 -40.97 1.88 -22.92
C GLU A 302 -42.02 0.79 -22.62
N THR A 303 -41.78 -0.01 -21.58
CA THR A 303 -42.70 -1.07 -21.14
C THR A 303 -43.78 -0.57 -20.18
N ALA A 304 -43.43 0.38 -19.32
CA ALA A 304 -44.31 0.98 -18.32
C ALA A 304 -44.03 2.50 -18.20
N PRO A 305 -44.66 3.34 -19.03
CA PRO A 305 -44.37 4.79 -19.10
C PRO A 305 -44.57 5.55 -17.78
N ASP A 306 -45.53 5.10 -16.97
CA ASP A 306 -45.91 5.75 -15.70
C ASP A 306 -45.13 5.21 -14.48
N VAL A 307 -44.11 4.38 -14.68
CA VAL A 307 -43.33 3.81 -13.58
C VAL A 307 -42.42 4.86 -12.94
N ASP A 308 -42.44 4.89 -11.61
CA ASP A 308 -41.40 5.58 -10.86
C ASP A 308 -40.09 4.79 -10.98
N VAL A 309 -39.23 5.27 -11.87
CA VAL A 309 -37.94 4.64 -12.18
C VAL A 309 -37.01 4.53 -10.98
N THR A 310 -37.20 5.34 -9.94
CA THR A 310 -36.38 5.25 -8.72
C THR A 310 -36.56 3.93 -7.98
N HIS A 311 -37.69 3.26 -8.17
CA HIS A 311 -38.01 1.97 -7.54
C HIS A 311 -37.49 0.74 -8.29
N VAL A 312 -36.89 0.93 -9.48
CA VAL A 312 -36.36 -0.14 -10.35
C VAL A 312 -34.85 -0.05 -10.58
N LEU A 313 -34.22 1.03 -10.14
CA LEU A 313 -32.75 1.18 -10.14
C LEU A 313 -32.09 0.14 -9.22
N GLY A 314 -31.01 -0.49 -9.69
CA GLY A 314 -30.25 -1.51 -8.96
C GLY A 314 -31.04 -2.78 -8.57
N ARG A 315 -32.21 -3.04 -9.17
CA ARG A 315 -32.98 -4.28 -8.99
C ARG A 315 -32.80 -5.25 -10.15
N SER A 316 -32.95 -6.54 -9.89
CA SER A 316 -32.98 -7.54 -10.96
C SER A 316 -34.20 -7.33 -11.87
N VAL A 317 -34.11 -7.88 -13.09
CA VAL A 317 -35.24 -7.90 -14.04
C VAL A 317 -36.45 -8.60 -13.44
N ALA A 318 -36.23 -9.70 -12.70
CA ALA A 318 -37.31 -10.45 -12.03
C ALA A 318 -38.03 -9.61 -10.96
N ASP A 319 -37.28 -8.90 -10.11
CA ASP A 319 -37.86 -8.05 -9.07
C ASP A 319 -38.60 -6.84 -9.67
N THR A 320 -38.06 -6.29 -10.77
CA THR A 320 -38.71 -5.21 -11.52
C THR A 320 -40.01 -5.66 -12.15
N ALA A 321 -40.02 -6.81 -12.84
CA ALA A 321 -41.25 -7.37 -13.40
C ALA A 321 -42.31 -7.65 -12.32
N ALA A 322 -41.90 -8.16 -11.16
CA ALA A 322 -42.79 -8.37 -10.02
C ALA A 322 -43.37 -7.05 -9.47
N HIS A 323 -42.57 -5.97 -9.44
CA HIS A 323 -43.03 -4.63 -9.07
C HIS A 323 -44.03 -4.07 -10.09
N LEU A 324 -43.72 -4.18 -11.38
CA LEU A 324 -44.56 -3.69 -12.48
C LEU A 324 -45.92 -4.41 -12.54
N ARG A 325 -46.01 -5.68 -12.13
CA ARG A 325 -47.29 -6.41 -12.00
C ARG A 325 -48.32 -5.66 -11.16
N THR A 326 -47.90 -4.94 -10.12
CA THR A 326 -48.86 -4.21 -9.27
C THR A 326 -49.62 -3.12 -10.03
N ARG A 327 -49.17 -2.77 -11.25
CA ARG A 327 -49.74 -1.72 -12.10
C ARG A 327 -50.19 -2.20 -13.49
N ALA A 328 -49.77 -3.39 -13.93
CA ALA A 328 -50.12 -3.98 -15.23
C ALA A 328 -50.67 -5.40 -15.04
N ASP A 329 -51.81 -5.71 -15.66
CA ASP A 329 -52.54 -6.99 -15.57
C ASP A 329 -51.83 -8.15 -16.33
N ALA A 330 -50.50 -8.19 -16.28
CA ALA A 330 -49.62 -9.08 -17.03
C ALA A 330 -49.02 -10.19 -16.16
N ASP A 331 -48.76 -11.36 -16.76
CA ASP A 331 -47.99 -12.44 -16.13
C ASP A 331 -46.54 -11.97 -15.87
N PRO A 332 -46.07 -11.95 -14.60
CA PRO A 332 -44.71 -11.51 -14.26
C PRO A 332 -43.61 -12.29 -14.98
N ARG A 333 -43.82 -13.58 -15.27
CA ARG A 333 -42.79 -14.38 -15.94
C ARG A 333 -42.65 -13.98 -17.41
N ALA A 334 -43.77 -13.78 -18.09
CA ALA A 334 -43.78 -13.28 -19.45
C ALA A 334 -43.21 -11.86 -19.53
N LEU A 335 -43.56 -10.99 -18.58
CA LEU A 335 -43.03 -9.63 -18.51
C LEU A 335 -41.53 -9.60 -18.23
N ALA A 336 -41.04 -10.42 -17.30
CA ALA A 336 -39.61 -10.54 -17.03
C ALA A 336 -38.86 -11.03 -18.28
N ALA A 337 -39.39 -12.02 -18.99
CA ALA A 337 -38.75 -12.53 -20.21
C ALA A 337 -38.71 -11.48 -21.34
N ASP A 338 -39.76 -10.68 -21.51
CA ASP A 338 -39.79 -9.59 -22.49
C ASP A 338 -38.82 -8.46 -22.12
N LEU A 339 -38.81 -8.03 -20.86
CA LEU A 339 -37.87 -7.02 -20.35
C LEU A 339 -36.42 -7.47 -20.51
N GLU A 340 -36.11 -8.73 -20.15
CA GLU A 340 -34.79 -9.33 -20.31
C GLU A 340 -34.36 -9.32 -21.79
N ALA A 341 -35.24 -9.76 -22.70
CA ALA A 341 -34.93 -9.82 -24.12
C ALA A 341 -34.67 -8.44 -24.73
N ARG A 342 -35.49 -7.44 -24.37
CA ARG A 342 -35.32 -6.06 -24.84
C ARG A 342 -34.07 -5.41 -24.26
N PHE A 343 -33.81 -5.64 -22.98
CA PHE A 343 -32.62 -5.12 -22.32
C PHE A 343 -31.35 -5.71 -22.93
N LEU A 344 -31.29 -7.04 -23.12
CA LEU A 344 -30.18 -7.69 -23.80
C LEU A 344 -29.96 -7.13 -25.21
N ALA A 345 -31.03 -6.95 -25.99
CA ALA A 345 -30.92 -6.38 -27.33
C ALA A 345 -30.36 -4.95 -27.30
N ALA A 346 -30.80 -4.12 -26.35
CA ALA A 346 -30.27 -2.76 -26.17
C ALA A 346 -28.78 -2.78 -25.79
N VAL A 347 -28.38 -3.64 -24.85
CA VAL A 347 -26.98 -3.80 -24.45
C VAL A 347 -26.11 -4.23 -25.62
N GLN A 348 -26.55 -5.20 -26.43
CA GLN A 348 -25.80 -5.66 -27.60
C GLN A 348 -25.58 -4.58 -28.67
N GLN A 349 -26.45 -3.58 -28.74
CA GLN A 349 -26.39 -2.53 -29.76
C GLN A 349 -25.73 -1.23 -29.29
N GLU A 350 -25.93 -0.85 -28.03
CA GLU A 350 -25.68 0.52 -27.56
C GLU A 350 -24.76 0.61 -26.34
N VAL A 351 -24.32 -0.50 -25.73
CA VAL A 351 -23.54 -0.41 -24.48
C VAL A 351 -22.21 0.31 -24.69
N THR A 352 -21.92 1.25 -23.80
CA THR A 352 -20.66 2.03 -23.83
C THR A 352 -19.95 1.96 -22.48
N PRO A 353 -18.61 1.86 -22.47
CA PRO A 353 -17.83 1.98 -21.25
C PRO A 353 -18.00 3.37 -20.63
N LEU A 354 -18.10 3.43 -19.30
CA LEU A 354 -18.11 4.68 -18.56
C LEU A 354 -16.71 5.35 -18.57
N PRO A 355 -16.63 6.68 -18.47
CA PRO A 355 -15.34 7.38 -18.45
C PRO A 355 -14.40 6.86 -17.35
N GLY A 356 -13.18 6.48 -17.73
CA GLY A 356 -12.16 5.92 -16.83
C GLY A 356 -12.26 4.40 -16.60
N ALA A 357 -13.32 3.73 -17.07
CA ALA A 357 -13.48 2.28 -16.89
C ALA A 357 -12.39 1.48 -17.62
N LEU A 358 -12.12 1.78 -18.89
CA LEU A 358 -11.07 1.10 -19.66
C LEU A 358 -9.67 1.41 -19.11
N ASP A 359 -9.41 2.67 -18.75
CA ASP A 359 -8.14 3.09 -18.14
C ASP A 359 -7.87 2.32 -16.83
N LEU A 360 -8.91 2.15 -15.99
CA LEU A 360 -8.81 1.34 -14.79
C LEU A 360 -8.47 -0.12 -15.12
N LEU A 361 -9.17 -0.74 -16.09
CA LEU A 361 -8.91 -2.14 -16.42
C LEU A 361 -7.50 -2.34 -17.03
N ASP A 362 -7.04 -1.40 -17.85
CA ASP A 362 -5.69 -1.40 -18.41
C ASP A 362 -4.64 -1.24 -17.30
N LEU A 363 -4.88 -0.34 -16.33
CA LEU A 363 -4.03 -0.20 -15.13
C LEU A 363 -3.95 -1.51 -14.32
N LEU A 364 -5.06 -2.24 -14.16
CA LEU A 364 -5.06 -3.53 -13.46
C LEU A 364 -4.22 -4.57 -14.22
N ALA A 365 -4.30 -4.58 -15.55
CA ALA A 365 -3.50 -5.46 -16.39
C ALA A 365 -2.00 -5.11 -16.35
N GLU A 366 -1.65 -3.83 -16.52
CA GLU A 366 -0.27 -3.32 -16.47
C GLU A 366 0.40 -3.61 -15.13
N THR A 367 -0.34 -3.46 -14.05
CA THR A 367 0.20 -3.73 -12.72
C THR A 367 0.20 -5.24 -12.42
N GLY A 368 -0.64 -6.04 -13.08
CA GLY A 368 -0.81 -7.50 -12.85
C GLY A 368 -1.76 -7.86 -11.69
N ILE A 369 -2.77 -7.03 -11.40
CA ILE A 369 -3.78 -7.31 -10.37
C ILE A 369 -4.82 -8.19 -11.07
N PRO A 370 -5.16 -9.36 -10.51
CA PRO A 370 -6.27 -10.13 -11.05
C PRO A 370 -7.59 -9.38 -10.83
N ALA A 371 -8.33 -9.19 -11.92
CA ALA A 371 -9.67 -8.60 -11.90
C ALA A 371 -10.74 -9.69 -12.00
N ALA A 372 -11.86 -9.50 -11.31
CA ALA A 372 -13.09 -10.24 -11.53
C ALA A 372 -14.26 -9.29 -11.78
N LEU A 373 -15.17 -9.66 -12.68
CA LEU A 373 -16.44 -8.95 -12.88
C LEU A 373 -17.52 -9.62 -12.02
N VAL A 374 -18.29 -8.85 -11.26
CA VAL A 374 -19.33 -9.33 -10.34
C VAL A 374 -20.62 -8.53 -10.57
N SER A 375 -21.57 -9.11 -11.30
CA SER A 375 -22.81 -8.44 -11.70
C SER A 375 -24.05 -9.16 -11.16
N ALA A 376 -25.13 -8.38 -10.97
CA ALA A 376 -26.48 -8.90 -10.72
C ALA A 376 -27.29 -9.09 -12.02
N SER A 377 -26.67 -8.87 -13.18
CA SER A 377 -27.24 -9.13 -14.51
C SER A 377 -27.07 -10.59 -14.94
N SER A 378 -27.92 -11.03 -15.85
CA SER A 378 -27.88 -12.40 -16.38
C SER A 378 -26.60 -12.68 -17.17
N ARG A 379 -26.24 -13.97 -17.28
CA ARG A 379 -25.07 -14.42 -18.05
C ARG A 379 -25.03 -13.88 -19.50
N PRO A 380 -26.12 -13.90 -20.28
CA PRO A 380 -26.12 -13.30 -21.62
C PRO A 380 -25.78 -11.81 -21.67
N VAL A 381 -26.24 -11.02 -20.69
CA VAL A 381 -25.91 -9.59 -20.60
C VAL A 381 -24.43 -9.41 -20.27
N VAL A 382 -23.92 -10.16 -19.29
CA VAL A 382 -22.49 -10.16 -18.95
C VAL A 382 -21.63 -10.54 -20.16
N ASP A 383 -21.98 -11.58 -20.91
CA ASP A 383 -21.28 -11.98 -22.14
C ASP A 383 -21.24 -10.86 -23.19
N ALA A 384 -22.36 -10.16 -23.39
CA ALA A 384 -22.42 -9.04 -24.33
C ALA A 384 -21.48 -7.91 -23.90
N VAL A 385 -21.48 -7.55 -22.62
CA VAL A 385 -20.62 -6.49 -22.07
C VAL A 385 -19.14 -6.86 -22.14
N LEU A 386 -18.78 -8.13 -21.89
CA LEU A 386 -17.40 -8.60 -22.05
C LEU A 386 -16.87 -8.48 -23.48
N GLY A 387 -17.75 -8.48 -24.49
CA GLY A 387 -17.38 -8.20 -25.87
C GLY A 387 -16.85 -6.78 -26.07
N VAL A 388 -17.33 -5.82 -25.27
CA VAL A 388 -16.92 -4.41 -25.31
C VAL A 388 -15.75 -4.13 -24.38
N LEU A 389 -15.78 -4.65 -23.15
CA LEU A 389 -14.71 -4.45 -22.16
C LEU A 389 -13.47 -5.30 -22.45
N GLY A 390 -13.61 -6.40 -23.18
CA GLY A 390 -12.56 -7.37 -23.47
C GLY A 390 -12.45 -8.43 -22.37
N ALA A 391 -13.01 -9.62 -22.61
CA ALA A 391 -13.03 -10.74 -21.66
C ALA A 391 -11.66 -11.13 -21.09
N HIS A 392 -10.58 -10.95 -21.85
CA HIS A 392 -9.20 -11.25 -21.44
C HIS A 392 -8.71 -10.43 -20.24
N ARG A 393 -9.36 -9.30 -19.93
CA ARG A 393 -9.03 -8.45 -18.79
C ARG A 393 -9.54 -9.03 -17.46
N PHE A 394 -10.44 -10.00 -17.50
CA PHE A 394 -11.03 -10.62 -16.31
C PHE A 394 -10.57 -12.06 -16.17
N ARG A 395 -10.05 -12.42 -15.00
CA ARG A 395 -9.65 -13.80 -14.71
C ARG A 395 -10.86 -14.68 -14.38
N THR A 396 -11.95 -14.08 -13.92
CA THR A 396 -13.22 -14.74 -13.67
C THR A 396 -14.36 -13.74 -13.70
N THR A 397 -15.58 -14.21 -13.88
CA THR A 397 -16.80 -13.41 -13.83
C THR A 397 -17.87 -14.14 -13.04
N VAL A 398 -18.70 -13.42 -12.31
CA VAL A 398 -19.86 -13.94 -11.59
C VAL A 398 -21.11 -13.18 -12.04
N ALA A 399 -22.05 -13.89 -12.64
CA ALA A 399 -23.33 -13.37 -13.10
C ALA A 399 -24.49 -13.77 -12.14
N GLU A 400 -25.67 -13.22 -12.39
CA GLU A 400 -26.89 -13.62 -11.68
C GLU A 400 -27.16 -15.12 -11.82
N GLY A 401 -27.60 -15.76 -10.73
CA GLY A 401 -27.94 -17.18 -10.70
C GLY A 401 -26.74 -18.13 -10.55
N GLU A 402 -25.50 -17.64 -10.63
CA GLU A 402 -24.29 -18.44 -10.41
C GLU A 402 -23.93 -18.58 -8.92
N THR A 403 -24.66 -17.88 -8.04
CA THR A 403 -24.54 -18.00 -6.59
C THR A 403 -25.91 -18.17 -5.93
N PRO A 404 -25.99 -18.75 -4.71
CA PRO A 404 -27.27 -19.01 -4.05
C PRO A 404 -28.12 -17.76 -3.77
N ARG A 405 -27.48 -16.61 -3.55
CA ARG A 405 -28.13 -15.32 -3.28
C ARG A 405 -27.40 -14.21 -4.01
N THR A 406 -28.15 -13.33 -4.69
CA THR A 406 -27.59 -12.15 -5.35
C THR A 406 -27.38 -10.97 -4.39
N LYS A 407 -26.81 -9.87 -4.88
CA LYS A 407 -26.64 -8.61 -4.13
C LYS A 407 -28.01 -8.19 -3.54
N PRO A 408 -28.11 -7.75 -2.26
CA PRO A 408 -27.04 -7.32 -1.35
C PRO A 408 -26.36 -8.44 -0.54
N ALA A 409 -26.63 -9.72 -0.83
CA ALA A 409 -25.91 -10.80 -0.16
C ALA A 409 -24.44 -10.84 -0.62
N SER A 410 -23.55 -11.26 0.27
CA SER A 410 -22.10 -11.34 0.02
C SER A 410 -21.67 -12.42 -0.98
N ASP A 411 -22.58 -13.31 -1.36
CA ASP A 411 -22.26 -14.58 -2.03
C ASP A 411 -21.53 -14.37 -3.37
N PRO A 412 -21.90 -13.40 -4.25
CA PRO A 412 -21.19 -13.14 -5.50
C PRO A 412 -19.73 -12.71 -5.30
N TYR A 413 -19.48 -11.78 -4.38
CA TYR A 413 -18.12 -11.31 -4.06
C TYR A 413 -17.25 -12.40 -3.45
N ARG A 414 -17.82 -13.22 -2.55
CA ARG A 414 -17.11 -14.38 -1.97
C ARG A 414 -16.79 -15.44 -3.03
N ALA A 415 -17.69 -15.65 -3.99
CA ALA A 415 -17.45 -16.58 -5.09
C ALA A 415 -16.32 -16.09 -6.01
N ALA A 416 -16.31 -14.80 -6.36
CA ALA A 416 -15.26 -14.20 -7.17
C ALA A 416 -13.88 -14.28 -6.48
N ALA A 417 -13.79 -13.86 -5.22
CA ALA A 417 -12.54 -13.95 -4.44
C ALA A 417 -12.04 -15.40 -4.34
N ARG A 418 -12.94 -16.36 -4.10
CA ARG A 418 -12.60 -17.79 -4.07
C ARG A 418 -12.06 -18.29 -5.40
N ALA A 419 -12.69 -17.93 -6.52
CA ALA A 419 -12.25 -18.32 -7.86
C ALA A 419 -10.86 -17.74 -8.21
N LEU A 420 -10.53 -16.57 -7.66
CA LEU A 420 -9.21 -15.96 -7.77
C LEU A 420 -8.17 -16.53 -6.77
N GLY A 421 -8.60 -17.29 -5.77
CA GLY A 421 -7.72 -17.84 -4.73
C GLY A 421 -7.24 -16.80 -3.72
N VAL A 422 -8.03 -15.75 -3.46
CA VAL A 422 -7.68 -14.65 -2.55
C VAL A 422 -8.70 -14.49 -1.41
N ASP A 423 -8.25 -13.93 -0.29
CA ASP A 423 -9.13 -13.54 0.81
C ASP A 423 -9.94 -12.28 0.42
N PRO A 424 -11.28 -12.27 0.56
CA PRO A 424 -12.09 -11.07 0.37
C PRO A 424 -11.57 -9.83 1.11
N ALA A 425 -10.97 -9.99 2.30
CA ALA A 425 -10.41 -8.89 3.09
C ALA A 425 -9.17 -8.23 2.45
N ALA A 426 -8.52 -8.92 1.51
CA ALA A 426 -7.41 -8.39 0.70
C ALA A 426 -7.88 -7.89 -0.68
N CYS A 427 -9.18 -7.92 -0.96
CA CYS A 427 -9.75 -7.45 -2.22
C CYS A 427 -10.29 -6.01 -2.09
N LEU A 428 -10.18 -5.26 -3.19
CA LEU A 428 -10.90 -4.01 -3.38
C LEU A 428 -12.10 -4.26 -4.30
N ALA A 429 -13.31 -3.97 -3.83
CA ALA A 429 -14.49 -3.95 -4.68
C ALA A 429 -14.72 -2.54 -5.23
N VAL A 430 -15.08 -2.43 -6.51
CA VAL A 430 -15.50 -1.16 -7.12
C VAL A 430 -16.99 -1.26 -7.41
N GLU A 431 -17.77 -0.33 -6.88
CA GLU A 431 -19.24 -0.39 -6.84
C GLU A 431 -19.85 1.00 -6.97
N ASP A 432 -21.03 1.10 -7.57
CA ASP A 432 -21.74 2.37 -7.80
C ASP A 432 -23.03 2.50 -6.97
N SER A 433 -23.52 1.38 -6.41
CA SER A 433 -24.83 1.29 -5.78
C SER A 433 -24.77 0.93 -4.29
N PRO A 434 -25.66 1.46 -3.43
CA PRO A 434 -25.72 1.07 -2.02
C PRO A 434 -25.95 -0.43 -1.80
N THR A 435 -26.66 -1.09 -2.72
CA THR A 435 -26.92 -2.55 -2.67
C THR A 435 -25.64 -3.34 -2.89
N GLY A 436 -24.86 -2.94 -3.88
CA GLY A 436 -23.59 -3.55 -4.20
C GLY A 436 -22.50 -3.29 -3.16
N VAL A 437 -22.39 -2.04 -2.68
CA VAL A 437 -21.53 -1.69 -1.54
C VAL A 437 -21.81 -2.59 -0.33
N ARG A 438 -23.09 -2.79 0.04
CA ARG A 438 -23.45 -3.69 1.15
C ARG A 438 -23.03 -5.14 0.90
N ALA A 439 -23.14 -5.63 -0.34
CA ALA A 439 -22.71 -6.98 -0.69
C ALA A 439 -21.19 -7.16 -0.54
N ALA A 440 -20.42 -6.21 -1.06
CA ALA A 440 -18.96 -6.21 -0.97
C ALA A 440 -18.48 -6.09 0.49
N GLU A 441 -19.03 -5.17 1.28
CA GLU A 441 -18.69 -5.01 2.69
C GLU A 441 -19.04 -6.28 3.50
N ALA A 442 -20.19 -6.90 3.25
CA ALA A 442 -20.59 -8.16 3.88
C ALA A 442 -19.70 -9.35 3.49
N ALA A 443 -19.08 -9.30 2.31
CA ALA A 443 -18.08 -10.28 1.89
C ALA A 443 -16.75 -10.10 2.62
N GLY A 444 -16.49 -8.91 3.17
CA GLY A 444 -15.25 -8.54 3.86
C GLY A 444 -14.34 -7.62 3.04
N CYS A 445 -14.74 -7.26 1.82
CA CYS A 445 -13.97 -6.41 0.93
C CYS A 445 -13.90 -4.98 1.44
N ARG A 446 -12.83 -4.28 1.04
CA ARG A 446 -12.84 -2.82 1.02
C ARG A 446 -13.55 -2.35 -0.24
N VAL A 447 -14.07 -1.14 -0.20
CA VAL A 447 -14.92 -0.63 -1.28
C VAL A 447 -14.42 0.71 -1.76
N LEU A 448 -14.22 0.81 -3.07
CA LEU A 448 -14.17 2.06 -3.80
C LEU A 448 -15.56 2.30 -4.39
N ALA A 449 -16.32 3.20 -3.76
CA ALA A 449 -17.64 3.57 -4.22
C ALA A 449 -17.54 4.71 -5.25
N VAL A 450 -18.23 4.58 -6.37
CA VAL A 450 -18.32 5.58 -7.44
C VAL A 450 -19.81 5.82 -7.72
N PRO A 451 -20.48 6.66 -6.91
CA PRO A 451 -21.94 6.71 -6.88
C PRO A 451 -22.54 7.08 -8.24
N SER A 452 -23.47 6.26 -8.74
CA SER A 452 -24.20 6.53 -9.98
C SER A 452 -25.48 7.34 -9.71
N TYR A 453 -26.57 6.71 -9.26
CA TYR A 453 -27.86 7.40 -9.03
C TYR A 453 -28.21 7.66 -7.57
N ALA A 454 -27.66 6.88 -6.64
CA ALA A 454 -27.94 7.01 -5.22
C ALA A 454 -26.68 7.48 -4.47
N PRO A 455 -26.82 8.43 -3.52
CA PRO A 455 -25.67 8.87 -2.74
C PRO A 455 -25.12 7.72 -1.90
N ILE A 456 -23.80 7.69 -1.77
CA ILE A 456 -23.07 6.75 -0.91
C ILE A 456 -22.13 7.57 -0.04
N ASP A 457 -22.32 7.47 1.28
CA ASP A 457 -21.46 8.16 2.23
C ASP A 457 -20.14 7.40 2.46
N PRO A 458 -19.02 8.09 2.67
CA PRO A 458 -17.76 7.48 3.11
C PRO A 458 -17.91 6.71 4.44
N ALA A 459 -17.12 5.64 4.60
CA ALA A 459 -17.10 4.82 5.81
C ALA A 459 -15.67 4.24 6.03
N PRO A 460 -15.34 3.66 7.20
CA PRO A 460 -13.98 3.17 7.49
C PRO A 460 -13.37 2.17 6.51
N ARG A 461 -14.17 1.47 5.69
CA ARG A 461 -13.70 0.58 4.61
C ARG A 461 -14.22 0.98 3.23
N ARG A 462 -14.67 2.22 3.11
CA ARG A 462 -15.35 2.74 1.92
C ARG A 462 -14.82 4.13 1.58
N THR A 463 -14.05 4.17 0.51
CA THR A 463 -13.64 5.41 -0.14
C THR A 463 -14.66 5.76 -1.19
N VAL A 464 -15.04 7.05 -1.30
CA VAL A 464 -16.00 7.52 -2.29
C VAL A 464 -15.29 8.47 -3.25
N LEU A 465 -15.37 8.18 -4.55
CA LEU A 465 -14.89 9.05 -5.62
C LEU A 465 -16.07 9.47 -6.52
N PRO A 466 -15.98 10.63 -7.20
CA PRO A 466 -17.06 11.11 -8.05
C PRO A 466 -17.18 10.33 -9.37
N ASP A 467 -16.09 9.79 -9.88
CA ASP A 467 -16.03 9.02 -11.13
C ASP A 467 -14.74 8.17 -11.17
N LEU A 468 -14.57 7.37 -12.24
CA LEU A 468 -13.37 6.54 -12.45
C LEU A 468 -12.22 7.27 -13.17
N LYS A 469 -12.37 8.55 -13.54
CA LYS A 469 -11.33 9.23 -14.35
C LYS A 469 -10.10 9.51 -13.50
N GLY A 470 -8.93 9.24 -14.08
CA GLY A 470 -7.65 9.55 -13.45
C GLY A 470 -7.34 8.72 -12.20
N ILE A 471 -8.05 7.60 -11.99
CA ILE A 471 -7.69 6.63 -10.94
C ILE A 471 -6.32 6.07 -11.28
N GLY A 472 -5.35 6.36 -10.41
CA GLY A 472 -4.02 5.80 -10.48
C GLY A 472 -3.79 4.71 -9.44
N PRO A 473 -2.57 4.15 -9.39
CA PRO A 473 -2.18 3.18 -8.38
C PRO A 473 -2.41 3.69 -6.94
N ARG A 474 -2.18 4.98 -6.69
CA ARG A 474 -2.34 5.60 -5.37
C ARG A 474 -3.78 5.49 -4.86
N GLU A 475 -4.76 5.84 -5.69
CA GLU A 475 -6.18 5.80 -5.34
C GLU A 475 -6.62 4.35 -5.06
N LEU A 476 -6.16 3.40 -5.89
CA LEU A 476 -6.44 1.97 -5.71
C LEU A 476 -5.80 1.39 -4.44
N TRP A 477 -4.55 1.74 -4.15
CA TRP A 477 -3.87 1.27 -2.93
C TRP A 477 -4.48 1.89 -1.69
N THR A 478 -4.82 3.17 -1.73
CA THR A 478 -5.46 3.85 -0.60
C THR A 478 -6.87 3.32 -0.34
N ALA A 479 -7.64 3.01 -1.39
CA ALA A 479 -8.95 2.40 -1.23
C ALA A 479 -8.88 0.92 -0.82
N GLY A 480 -7.80 0.22 -1.20
CA GLY A 480 -7.46 -1.12 -0.72
C GLY A 480 -6.89 -1.17 0.70
N LEU A 481 -6.77 -0.02 1.38
CA LEU A 481 -6.29 0.17 2.75
C LEU A 481 -7.35 0.67 3.71
#